data_AF-A0A3P8VDV0-F1
#
_entry.id   AF-A0A3P8VDV0-F1
#
_cell.length_a   1.000
_cell.length_b   1.000
_cell.length_c   1.000
_cell.angle_alpha   90.00
_cell.angle_beta   90.00
_cell.angle_gamma   90.00
#
_symmetry.space_group_name_H-M   'P 1'
#
loop_
_entity.id
_entity.type
_entity.pdbx_description
1 polymer ?
#
loop_
_entity_poly.entity_id
_entity_poly.type
_entity_poly.pdbx_seq_one_letter_code
_entity_poly.pdbx_strand_id
1 'polypeptide(L)'
;METRYTDVLLVTANVGSLFDNLGDIQREWLQELYKTIHSFKPKFIALHFQEVGGKDYIVNMGHAEDFFGSLESNENMKDYDRVCIYVDKHFQAEGFTALGSMYFIHKTLNNIYQYDFNAKDFKAVSGHNKYMGSLEGVTTVEKEKFPRHFWPDFKWSRKGFMRTRWIIHNQGLDLVNVHLFHDASNLTACESSPSIYSANRKNALRYIINRISDNRFTPQPFFLFGDFNFRLDTLNLIQHLSTTAEVQTVRKDSNDKVEKIICEEKDNDHQVTQKTCYRKICSFCFIDADATLQSHSAQVLLQIEEKLFAYVHQAYFREDNVSSLLKYDKEAAAFQDVIREEDITFPPSYPYSEDYTKPTQYMNTRCPAWCDRILMSHTAQEFIHRREDDGDHGIVYNTLGPNVCMGDHKPVFLFFSLRTTHH
;
A
#
# COMPACT_ATOMS: atom_id res chain seq x y z
N MET A 1 -2.50 -39.26 5.18
CA MET A 1 -1.29 -38.49 4.87
C MET A 1 -1.46 -37.12 5.51
N GLU A 2 -0.48 -36.67 6.28
CA GLU A 2 -0.60 -35.46 7.10
C GLU A 2 -0.39 -34.21 6.23
N THR A 3 -1.43 -33.39 6.05
CA THR A 3 -1.34 -32.11 5.36
C THR A 3 -0.29 -31.25 6.05
N ARG A 4 0.75 -30.83 5.33
CA ARG A 4 1.76 -29.89 5.86
C ARG A 4 1.35 -28.47 5.50
N TYR A 5 1.85 -27.54 6.30
CA TYR A 5 1.64 -26.11 6.10
C TYR A 5 2.98 -25.39 6.12
N THR A 6 3.06 -24.30 5.37
CA THR A 6 4.21 -23.39 5.39
C THR A 6 3.73 -22.00 5.73
N ASP A 7 4.21 -21.43 6.82
CA ASP A 7 3.84 -20.07 7.19
C ASP A 7 4.53 -19.06 6.27
N VAL A 8 3.74 -18.16 5.69
CA VAL A 8 4.14 -17.17 4.69
C VAL A 8 3.80 -15.78 5.21
N LEU A 9 4.74 -14.84 5.04
CA LEU A 9 4.53 -13.42 5.30
C LEU A 9 4.75 -12.63 4.00
N LEU A 10 3.70 -12.00 3.50
CA LEU A 10 3.77 -11.07 2.38
C LEU A 10 3.69 -9.65 2.93
N VAL A 11 4.58 -8.76 2.52
CA VAL A 11 4.61 -7.35 2.94
C VAL A 11 4.75 -6.46 1.70
N THR A 12 3.96 -5.40 1.61
CA THR A 12 4.16 -4.31 0.67
C THR A 12 4.45 -3.01 1.41
N ALA A 13 5.37 -2.20 0.89
CA ALA A 13 5.72 -0.91 1.44
C ALA A 13 6.15 0.07 0.35
N ASN A 14 5.41 1.17 0.21
CA ASN A 14 5.96 2.36 -0.43
C ASN A 14 6.96 3.00 0.54
N VAL A 15 8.24 3.04 0.13
CA VAL A 15 9.36 3.44 0.99
C VAL A 15 9.96 4.77 0.58
N GLY A 16 9.25 5.58 -0.22
CA GLY A 16 9.77 6.84 -0.73
C GLY A 16 10.23 7.79 0.39
N SER A 17 9.39 7.99 1.40
CA SER A 17 9.69 8.80 2.59
C SER A 17 10.89 8.33 3.40
N LEU A 18 11.20 7.03 3.42
CA LEU A 18 12.33 6.51 4.20
C LEU A 18 13.66 7.07 3.69
N PHE A 19 13.76 7.28 2.38
CA PHE A 19 14.99 7.77 1.76
C PHE A 19 15.06 9.29 1.70
N ASP A 20 13.91 9.97 1.68
CA ASP A 20 13.84 11.42 1.71
C ASP A 20 14.11 11.98 3.13
N ASN A 21 13.83 11.20 4.19
CA ASN A 21 14.02 11.58 5.59
C ASN A 21 14.95 10.60 6.33
N LEU A 22 16.25 10.71 6.06
CA LEU A 22 17.28 9.83 6.65
C LEU A 22 17.39 10.03 8.16
N GLY A 23 17.34 8.94 8.93
CA GLY A 23 17.48 8.96 10.39
C GLY A 23 16.59 7.95 11.11
N ASP A 24 15.89 8.42 12.16
CA ASP A 24 15.14 7.58 13.10
C ASP A 24 14.01 6.76 12.46
N ILE A 25 13.37 7.25 11.38
CA ILE A 25 12.29 6.53 10.68
C ILE A 25 12.79 5.15 10.21
N GLN A 26 13.97 5.07 9.60
CA GLN A 26 14.52 3.81 9.11
C GLN A 26 14.72 2.80 10.24
N ARG A 27 15.23 3.24 11.39
CA ARG A 27 15.49 2.37 12.54
C ARG A 27 14.19 1.80 13.09
N GLU A 28 13.21 2.65 13.34
CA GLU A 28 11.91 2.22 13.88
C GLU A 28 11.16 1.34 12.86
N TRP A 29 11.25 1.66 11.56
CA TRP A 29 10.66 0.85 10.50
C TRP A 29 11.20 -0.59 10.51
N LEU A 30 12.54 -0.73 10.57
CA LEU A 30 13.19 -2.04 10.64
C LEU A 30 12.81 -2.78 11.93
N GLN A 31 12.74 -2.08 13.07
CA GLN A 31 12.31 -2.69 14.33
C GLN A 31 10.89 -3.25 14.26
N GLU A 32 9.93 -2.52 13.69
CA GLU A 32 8.55 -2.98 13.54
C GLU A 32 8.44 -4.19 12.59
N LEU A 33 9.23 -4.20 11.51
CA LEU A 33 9.33 -5.37 10.64
C LEU A 33 9.88 -6.60 11.39
N TYR A 34 10.98 -6.45 12.12
CA TYR A 34 11.56 -7.58 12.87
C TYR A 34 10.66 -8.07 14.01
N LYS A 35 9.97 -7.17 14.72
CA LYS A 35 8.95 -7.55 15.71
C LYS A 35 7.86 -8.41 15.08
N THR A 36 7.42 -8.04 13.88
CA THR A 36 6.42 -8.81 13.12
C THR A 36 6.96 -10.18 12.72
N ILE A 37 8.14 -10.23 12.12
CA ILE A 37 8.80 -11.49 11.74
C ILE A 37 9.01 -12.40 12.96
N HIS A 38 9.41 -11.84 14.11
CA HIS A 38 9.61 -12.59 15.34
C HIS A 38 8.30 -13.14 15.92
N SER A 39 7.20 -12.38 15.80
CA SER A 39 5.88 -12.79 16.29
C SER A 39 5.31 -13.92 15.46
N PHE A 40 5.39 -13.82 14.13
CA PHE A 40 4.78 -14.77 13.21
C PHE A 40 5.69 -15.94 12.80
N LYS A 41 7.02 -15.79 12.95
CA LYS A 41 8.05 -16.80 12.60
C LYS A 41 7.85 -17.46 11.22
N PRO A 42 7.60 -16.68 10.16
CA PRO A 42 7.32 -17.23 8.84
C PRO A 42 8.48 -18.06 8.30
N LYS A 43 8.18 -19.02 7.43
CA LYS A 43 9.18 -19.83 6.72
C LYS A 43 9.58 -19.24 5.38
N PHE A 44 8.69 -18.44 4.80
CA PHE A 44 8.95 -17.68 3.59
C PHE A 44 8.43 -16.25 3.78
N ILE A 45 9.28 -15.27 3.50
CA ILE A 45 8.92 -13.85 3.55
C ILE A 45 9.10 -13.27 2.16
N ALA A 46 8.09 -12.53 1.66
CA ALA A 46 8.22 -11.69 0.48
C ALA A 46 7.96 -10.23 0.86
N LEU A 47 8.93 -9.36 0.59
CA LEU A 47 8.85 -7.93 0.82
C LEU A 47 8.88 -7.22 -0.53
N HIS A 48 7.83 -6.49 -0.85
CA HIS A 48 7.71 -5.69 -2.06
C HIS A 48 7.79 -4.21 -1.72
N PHE A 49 8.67 -3.50 -2.43
CA PHE A 49 8.98 -2.10 -2.19
C PHE A 49 8.63 -1.26 -3.42
N GLN A 50 8.02 -0.10 -3.18
CA GLN A 50 7.76 0.93 -4.19
C GLN A 50 8.49 2.21 -3.82
N GLU A 51 8.77 3.04 -4.83
CA GLU A 51 9.52 4.30 -4.66
C GLU A 51 10.91 4.10 -4.04
N VAL A 52 11.60 3.05 -4.44
CA VAL A 52 12.99 2.84 -4.05
C VAL A 52 13.85 4.02 -4.51
N GLY A 53 14.58 4.63 -3.56
CA GLY A 53 15.34 5.86 -3.78
C GLY A 53 14.54 7.15 -3.64
N GLY A 54 13.25 7.10 -3.26
CA GLY A 54 12.48 8.30 -2.94
C GLY A 54 12.22 9.22 -4.13
N LYS A 55 12.07 10.51 -3.84
CA LYS A 55 11.84 11.56 -4.85
C LYS A 55 13.13 11.90 -5.59
N ASP A 56 14.25 12.01 -4.86
CA ASP A 56 15.58 12.29 -5.42
C ASP A 56 16.45 11.02 -5.47
N TYR A 57 16.10 10.11 -6.37
CA TYR A 57 16.77 8.82 -6.51
C TYR A 57 18.24 8.93 -6.94
N ILE A 58 18.72 10.08 -7.44
CA ILE A 58 20.14 10.24 -7.78
C ILE A 58 20.96 10.35 -6.51
N VAL A 59 20.45 11.12 -5.55
CA VAL A 59 21.09 11.34 -4.24
C VAL A 59 20.87 10.14 -3.32
N ASN A 60 19.65 9.60 -3.33
CA ASN A 60 19.19 8.66 -2.31
C ASN A 60 19.47 7.18 -2.60
N MET A 61 20.01 6.83 -3.77
CA MET A 61 20.22 5.43 -4.10
C MET A 61 21.23 4.74 -3.17
N GLY A 62 22.26 5.45 -2.72
CA GLY A 62 23.21 4.92 -1.72
C GLY A 62 22.51 4.52 -0.42
N HIS A 63 21.58 5.36 0.06
CA HIS A 63 20.78 5.08 1.25
C HIS A 63 19.83 3.89 1.07
N ALA A 64 19.27 3.73 -0.13
CA ALA A 64 18.50 2.53 -0.46
C ALA A 64 19.38 1.27 -0.41
N GLU A 65 20.62 1.33 -0.89
CA GLU A 65 21.55 0.21 -0.80
C GLU A 65 21.89 -0.17 0.65
N ASP A 66 22.18 0.84 1.47
CA ASP A 66 22.46 0.66 2.90
C ASP A 66 21.24 0.08 3.65
N PHE A 67 20.03 0.54 3.32
CA PHE A 67 18.79 0.00 3.88
C PHE A 67 18.62 -1.49 3.58
N PHE A 68 18.72 -1.88 2.30
CA PHE A 68 18.58 -3.30 1.93
C PHE A 68 19.72 -4.17 2.47
N GLY A 69 20.94 -3.63 2.54
CA GLY A 69 22.08 -4.29 3.18
C GLY A 69 21.85 -4.50 4.69
N SER A 70 21.32 -3.49 5.37
CA SER A 70 20.97 -3.55 6.80
C SER A 70 19.85 -4.56 7.08
N LEU A 71 18.89 -4.67 6.17
CA LEU A 71 17.81 -5.64 6.27
C LEU A 71 18.30 -7.08 6.06
N GLU A 72 19.14 -7.30 5.05
CA GLU A 72 19.74 -8.60 4.73
C GLU A 72 20.65 -9.13 5.84
N SER A 73 21.49 -8.26 6.41
CA SER A 73 22.56 -8.64 7.36
C SER A 73 22.14 -8.63 8.83
N ASN A 74 20.87 -8.38 9.13
CA ASN A 74 20.41 -8.25 10.51
C ASN A 74 20.40 -9.60 11.24
N GLU A 75 20.78 -9.62 12.52
CA GLU A 75 20.79 -10.82 13.35
C GLU A 75 19.41 -11.50 13.46
N ASN A 76 18.32 -10.72 13.40
CA ASN A 76 16.95 -11.26 13.38
C ASN A 76 16.65 -12.09 12.12
N MET A 77 17.47 -11.96 11.08
CA MET A 77 17.31 -12.64 9.79
C MET A 77 18.26 -13.83 9.61
N LYS A 78 19.11 -14.16 10.60
CA LYS A 78 20.16 -15.20 10.48
C LYS A 78 19.69 -16.60 10.12
N ASP A 79 18.45 -16.94 10.46
CA ASP A 79 17.86 -18.26 10.16
C ASP A 79 17.29 -18.34 8.73
N TYR A 80 17.28 -17.22 8.00
CA TYR A 80 16.92 -17.13 6.59
C TYR A 80 18.19 -17.18 5.75
N ASP A 81 18.69 -18.40 5.51
CA ASP A 81 19.98 -18.70 4.88
C ASP A 81 19.99 -18.56 3.35
N ARG A 82 18.81 -18.33 2.77
CA ARG A 82 18.61 -18.15 1.34
C ARG A 82 17.84 -16.85 1.14
N VAL A 83 18.38 -16.00 0.27
CA VAL A 83 17.85 -14.66 0.02
C VAL A 83 17.86 -14.38 -1.47
N CYS A 84 16.77 -13.85 -2.03
CA CYS A 84 16.74 -13.29 -3.37
C CYS A 84 16.38 -11.80 -3.30
N ILE A 85 17.19 -10.94 -3.90
CA ILE A 85 17.03 -9.47 -3.85
C ILE A 85 17.02 -8.93 -5.27
N TYR A 86 16.00 -8.15 -5.60
CA TYR A 86 15.86 -7.45 -6.88
C TYR A 86 15.58 -5.99 -6.59
N VAL A 87 16.50 -5.10 -6.95
CA VAL A 87 16.32 -3.66 -6.79
C VAL A 87 16.61 -2.99 -8.12
N ASP A 88 15.55 -2.46 -8.73
CA ASP A 88 15.64 -1.72 -9.98
C ASP A 88 16.15 -0.31 -9.69
N LYS A 89 17.48 -0.13 -9.73
CA LYS A 89 18.14 1.15 -9.43
C LYS A 89 18.64 1.91 -10.66
N HIS A 90 18.54 1.32 -11.85
CA HIS A 90 19.10 1.90 -13.07
C HIS A 90 18.21 2.99 -13.65
N PHE A 91 18.22 4.17 -13.02
CA PHE A 91 17.33 5.30 -13.34
C PHE A 91 17.51 5.90 -14.74
N GLN A 92 18.63 5.61 -15.41
CA GLN A 92 18.89 6.07 -16.78
C GLN A 92 18.19 5.20 -17.83
N ALA A 93 17.77 3.98 -17.49
CA ALA A 93 17.06 3.12 -18.43
C ALA A 93 15.62 3.57 -18.65
N GLU A 94 15.14 3.43 -19.89
CA GLU A 94 13.76 3.73 -20.23
C GLU A 94 12.76 2.91 -19.40
N GLY A 95 13.10 1.65 -19.12
CA GLY A 95 12.31 0.70 -18.34
C GLY A 95 12.43 0.81 -16.83
N PHE A 96 12.97 1.91 -16.28
CA PHE A 96 13.10 2.11 -14.83
C PHE A 96 11.74 2.25 -14.12
N THR A 97 11.58 1.53 -13.00
CA THR A 97 10.35 1.42 -12.21
C THR A 97 10.50 1.81 -10.74
N ALA A 98 11.73 1.93 -10.22
CA ALA A 98 11.99 2.13 -8.79
C ALA A 98 11.30 1.08 -7.88
N LEU A 99 11.14 -0.15 -8.38
CA LEU A 99 10.62 -1.29 -7.62
C LEU A 99 11.74 -2.09 -6.98
N GLY A 100 11.48 -2.59 -5.78
CA GLY A 100 12.34 -3.53 -5.06
C GLY A 100 11.56 -4.76 -4.62
N SER A 101 12.19 -5.94 -4.62
CA SER A 101 11.63 -7.15 -4.04
C SER A 101 12.71 -7.92 -3.28
N MET A 102 12.42 -8.32 -2.06
CA MET A 102 13.28 -9.19 -1.26
C MET A 102 12.52 -10.42 -0.80
N TYR A 103 13.14 -11.58 -0.95
CA TYR A 103 12.58 -12.86 -0.55
C TYR A 103 13.53 -13.53 0.42
N PHE A 104 13.05 -13.84 1.63
CA PHE A 104 13.82 -14.51 2.67
C PHE A 104 13.25 -15.91 2.92
N ILE A 105 14.12 -16.90 2.88
CA ILE A 105 13.74 -18.31 2.96
C ILE A 105 14.42 -18.93 4.18
N HIS A 106 13.62 -19.36 5.15
CA HIS A 106 14.13 -19.96 6.38
C HIS A 106 14.84 -21.29 6.09
N LYS A 107 15.96 -21.57 6.77
CA LYS A 107 16.76 -22.82 6.67
C LYS A 107 15.99 -24.15 6.83
N THR A 108 14.75 -24.10 7.30
CA THR A 108 13.88 -25.27 7.50
C THR A 108 12.95 -25.53 6.31
N LEU A 109 12.82 -24.58 5.38
CA LEU A 109 12.02 -24.72 4.17
C LEU A 109 12.86 -25.34 3.06
N ASN A 110 12.80 -26.67 2.91
CA ASN A 110 13.66 -27.40 1.96
C ASN A 110 13.15 -27.34 0.53
N ASN A 111 11.83 -27.47 0.35
CA ASN A 111 11.20 -27.56 -0.96
C ASN A 111 10.87 -26.16 -1.48
N ILE A 112 11.86 -25.52 -2.10
CA ILE A 112 11.78 -24.14 -2.58
C ILE A 112 12.51 -24.00 -3.90
N TYR A 113 11.78 -23.55 -4.92
CA TYR A 113 12.31 -23.36 -6.26
C TYR A 113 11.87 -22.01 -6.81
N GLN A 114 12.72 -21.40 -7.63
CA GLN A 114 12.42 -20.18 -8.35
C GLN A 114 12.44 -20.46 -9.85
N TYR A 115 11.47 -19.91 -10.56
CA TYR A 115 11.38 -20.08 -12.01
C TYR A 115 12.40 -19.21 -12.72
N ASP A 116 13.07 -19.80 -13.70
CA ASP A 116 13.88 -19.10 -14.68
C ASP A 116 13.02 -18.89 -15.94
N PHE A 117 12.61 -17.65 -16.20
CA PHE A 117 11.73 -17.31 -17.32
C PHE A 117 12.38 -17.53 -18.70
N ASN A 118 13.71 -17.57 -18.76
CA ASN A 118 14.42 -17.85 -20.01
C ASN A 118 14.56 -19.36 -20.24
N ALA A 119 15.02 -20.10 -19.22
CA ALA A 119 15.14 -21.56 -19.28
C ALA A 119 13.77 -22.26 -19.26
N LYS A 120 12.71 -21.55 -18.83
CA LYS A 120 11.34 -22.03 -18.65
C LYS A 120 11.22 -23.19 -17.68
N ASP A 121 12.05 -23.19 -16.64
CA ASP A 121 12.14 -24.28 -15.67
C ASP A 121 12.37 -23.76 -14.25
N PHE A 122 12.02 -24.58 -13.26
CA PHE A 122 12.22 -24.28 -11.84
C PHE A 122 13.60 -24.74 -11.36
N LYS A 123 14.33 -23.83 -10.72
CA LYS A 123 15.66 -24.09 -10.15
C LYS A 123 15.62 -23.99 -8.63
N ALA A 124 16.30 -24.92 -7.96
CA ALA A 124 16.39 -24.91 -6.50
C ALA A 124 17.07 -23.61 -6.04
N VAL A 125 16.54 -23.01 -4.98
CA VAL A 125 17.07 -21.74 -4.46
C VAL A 125 18.20 -22.03 -3.49
N SER A 126 19.36 -21.42 -3.71
CA SER A 126 20.55 -21.57 -2.88
C SER A 126 21.25 -20.24 -2.66
N GLY A 127 21.82 -20.05 -1.47
CA GLY A 127 22.62 -18.88 -1.11
C GLY A 127 21.89 -17.55 -1.25
N HIS A 128 22.67 -16.48 -1.43
CA HIS A 128 22.19 -15.11 -1.57
C HIS A 128 22.31 -14.68 -3.04
N ASN A 129 21.18 -14.41 -3.69
CA ASN A 129 21.09 -13.99 -5.09
C ASN A 129 20.69 -12.51 -5.13
N LYS A 130 21.66 -11.63 -5.35
CA LYS A 130 21.50 -10.18 -5.21
C LYS A 130 21.66 -9.45 -6.53
N TYR A 131 20.59 -8.80 -6.96
CA TYR A 131 20.53 -8.02 -8.19
C TYR A 131 20.11 -6.58 -7.86
N MET A 132 21.09 -5.73 -7.60
CA MET A 132 20.88 -4.30 -7.30
C MET A 132 21.53 -3.48 -8.40
N GLY A 133 20.82 -3.27 -9.50
CA GLY A 133 21.38 -2.75 -10.74
C GLY A 133 20.33 -2.66 -11.85
N SER A 134 20.80 -2.78 -13.10
CA SER A 134 19.88 -3.12 -14.19
C SER A 134 19.37 -4.54 -13.97
N LEU A 135 18.06 -4.73 -14.08
CA LEU A 135 17.43 -6.05 -14.05
C LEU A 135 17.27 -6.65 -15.46
N GLU A 136 17.79 -5.98 -16.49
CA GLU A 136 17.85 -6.54 -17.84
C GLU A 136 18.73 -7.80 -17.86
N GLY A 137 18.23 -8.89 -18.45
CA GLY A 137 18.92 -10.17 -18.51
C GLY A 137 18.87 -11.01 -17.23
N VAL A 138 18.31 -10.49 -16.13
CA VAL A 138 18.08 -11.30 -14.92
C VAL A 138 16.89 -12.23 -15.17
N THR A 139 17.15 -13.52 -15.33
CA THR A 139 16.15 -14.48 -15.84
C THR A 139 15.12 -14.94 -14.81
N THR A 140 15.35 -14.68 -13.52
CA THR A 140 14.47 -15.09 -12.41
C THR A 140 13.41 -14.05 -12.04
N VAL A 141 13.36 -12.95 -12.78
CA VAL A 141 12.40 -11.86 -12.59
C VAL A 141 11.93 -11.33 -13.94
N GLU A 142 10.64 -11.05 -14.06
CA GLU A 142 10.10 -10.24 -15.15
C GLU A 142 9.72 -8.87 -14.61
N LYS A 143 10.05 -7.82 -15.35
CA LYS A 143 9.73 -6.44 -14.97
C LYS A 143 9.20 -5.70 -16.17
N GLU A 144 8.16 -4.90 -15.97
CA GLU A 144 7.65 -4.04 -17.02
C GLU A 144 7.21 -2.69 -16.46
N LYS A 145 7.63 -1.63 -17.15
CA LYS A 145 7.14 -0.28 -16.94
C LYS A 145 5.91 -0.05 -17.80
N PHE A 146 4.89 0.63 -17.28
CA PHE A 146 3.69 0.88 -18.05
C PHE A 146 3.95 1.75 -19.30
N PRO A 147 3.31 1.44 -20.44
CA PRO A 147 3.39 2.27 -21.63
C PRO A 147 2.92 3.71 -21.38
N ARG A 148 3.56 4.69 -22.02
CA ARG A 148 3.23 6.13 -21.86
C ARG A 148 1.77 6.46 -22.16
N HIS A 149 1.15 5.75 -23.10
CA HIS A 149 -0.24 5.99 -23.51
C HIS A 149 -1.27 5.57 -22.45
N PHE A 150 -0.89 4.84 -21.39
CA PHE A 150 -1.78 4.54 -20.27
C PHE A 150 -2.03 5.76 -19.38
N TRP A 151 -1.12 6.74 -19.44
CA TRP A 151 -1.25 7.99 -18.68
C TRP A 151 -0.61 9.16 -19.45
N PRO A 152 -1.25 9.63 -20.53
CA PRO A 152 -0.68 10.62 -21.43
C PRO A 152 -0.36 11.97 -20.74
N ASP A 153 -1.08 12.31 -19.67
CA ASP A 153 -0.87 13.55 -18.90
C ASP A 153 0.42 13.54 -18.06
N PHE A 154 1.04 12.37 -17.84
CA PHE A 154 2.30 12.24 -17.10
C PHE A 154 3.45 11.97 -18.07
N LYS A 155 4.28 12.99 -18.29
CA LYS A 155 5.44 12.90 -19.19
C LYS A 155 6.46 11.84 -18.77
N TRP A 156 6.60 11.62 -17.46
CA TRP A 156 7.58 10.70 -16.88
C TRP A 156 6.96 9.93 -15.72
N SER A 157 6.80 8.63 -15.89
CA SER A 157 6.30 7.72 -14.86
C SER A 157 7.33 6.65 -14.55
N ARG A 158 7.33 6.16 -13.31
CA ARG A 158 8.08 4.98 -12.85
C ARG A 158 7.12 3.82 -12.53
N LYS A 159 5.84 3.96 -12.85
CA LYS A 159 4.81 2.98 -12.50
C LYS A 159 4.94 1.74 -13.38
N GLY A 160 4.69 0.56 -12.80
CA GLY A 160 4.91 -0.72 -13.46
C GLY A 160 4.69 -1.89 -12.52
N PHE A 161 5.22 -3.05 -12.88
CA PHE A 161 5.20 -4.23 -12.04
C PHE A 161 6.48 -5.06 -12.18
N MET A 162 6.72 -5.91 -11.18
CA MET A 162 7.78 -6.91 -11.16
C MET A 162 7.20 -8.25 -10.72
N ARG A 163 7.42 -9.32 -11.49
CA ARG A 163 6.96 -10.67 -11.22
C ARG A 163 8.12 -11.60 -10.91
N THR A 164 7.98 -12.39 -9.86
CA THR A 164 8.74 -13.62 -9.64
C THR A 164 7.80 -14.81 -9.55
N ARG A 165 8.30 -16.01 -9.83
CA ARG A 165 7.51 -17.24 -9.80
C ARG A 165 8.22 -18.30 -8.97
N TRP A 166 7.47 -18.95 -8.09
CA TRP A 166 8.01 -19.82 -7.06
C TRP A 166 7.27 -21.15 -7.01
N ILE A 167 7.98 -22.18 -6.58
CA ILE A 167 7.38 -23.34 -5.91
C ILE A 167 7.73 -23.20 -4.43
N ILE A 168 6.72 -22.98 -3.59
CA ILE A 168 6.85 -22.94 -2.13
C ILE A 168 6.19 -24.20 -1.58
N HIS A 169 7.00 -25.15 -1.13
CA HIS A 169 6.53 -26.43 -0.57
C HIS A 169 5.46 -27.10 -1.45
N ASN A 170 5.82 -27.40 -2.70
CA ASN A 170 4.99 -27.98 -3.77
C ASN A 170 3.90 -27.06 -4.36
N GLN A 171 3.71 -25.84 -3.88
CA GLN A 171 2.76 -24.91 -4.48
C GLN A 171 3.42 -23.95 -5.45
N GLY A 172 3.04 -24.05 -6.72
CA GLY A 172 3.41 -23.09 -7.76
C GLY A 172 2.59 -21.80 -7.64
N LEU A 173 3.25 -20.65 -7.60
CA LEU A 173 2.59 -19.35 -7.56
C LEU A 173 3.46 -18.20 -8.11
N ASP A 174 2.81 -17.14 -8.57
CA ASP A 174 3.42 -15.87 -8.93
C ASP A 174 3.29 -14.86 -7.78
N LEU A 175 4.38 -14.14 -7.48
CA LEU A 175 4.41 -12.98 -6.59
C LEU A 175 4.69 -11.74 -7.43
N VAL A 176 3.79 -10.77 -7.40
CA VAL A 176 3.84 -9.60 -8.29
C VAL A 176 3.85 -8.31 -7.47
N ASN A 177 4.96 -7.57 -7.54
CA ASN A 177 5.10 -6.23 -7.00
C ASN A 177 4.43 -5.24 -7.97
N VAL A 178 3.46 -4.48 -7.48
CA VAL A 178 2.65 -3.57 -8.28
C VAL A 178 2.85 -2.13 -7.83
N HIS A 179 2.95 -1.21 -8.78
CA HIS A 179 2.91 0.21 -8.49
C HIS A 179 2.10 0.95 -9.55
N LEU A 180 0.87 1.31 -9.22
CA LEU A 180 -0.06 1.96 -10.16
C LEU A 180 0.02 3.49 -10.07
N PHE A 181 -0.70 4.15 -10.98
CA PHE A 181 -0.74 5.60 -11.09
C PHE A 181 -1.54 6.26 -9.96
N HIS A 182 -1.03 7.39 -9.48
CA HIS A 182 -1.64 8.20 -8.44
C HIS A 182 -2.52 9.31 -9.04
N ASP A 183 -3.44 9.85 -8.25
CA ASP A 183 -4.26 10.99 -8.68
C ASP A 183 -3.42 12.26 -8.78
N ALA A 184 -3.47 12.94 -9.93
CA ALA A 184 -2.79 14.22 -10.10
C ALA A 184 -3.52 15.35 -9.37
N SER A 185 -4.85 15.33 -9.29
CA SER A 185 -5.68 16.38 -8.71
C SER A 185 -6.78 15.82 -7.81
N ASN A 186 -6.91 16.31 -6.57
CA ASN A 186 -8.06 15.92 -5.75
C ASN A 186 -9.37 16.43 -6.38
N LEU A 187 -9.36 17.61 -7.01
CA LEU A 187 -10.54 18.19 -7.65
C LEU A 187 -11.04 17.31 -8.80
N THR A 188 -10.13 16.81 -9.64
CA THR A 188 -10.50 15.90 -10.74
C THR A 188 -11.02 14.56 -10.21
N ALA A 189 -10.52 14.09 -9.06
CA ALA A 189 -11.08 12.91 -8.40
C ALA A 189 -12.52 13.13 -7.89
N CYS A 190 -12.94 14.39 -7.68
CA CYS A 190 -14.29 14.76 -7.25
C CYS A 190 -15.27 14.96 -8.42
N GLU A 191 -14.82 15.04 -9.66
CA GLU A 191 -15.69 15.39 -10.80
C GLU A 191 -16.68 14.27 -11.17
N SER A 192 -16.34 13.01 -10.89
CA SER A 192 -17.14 11.84 -11.25
C SER A 192 -16.91 10.66 -10.32
N SER A 193 -17.87 9.73 -10.32
CA SER A 193 -17.84 8.48 -9.57
C SER A 193 -18.17 7.31 -10.50
N PRO A 194 -17.21 6.41 -10.82
CA PRO A 194 -15.79 6.47 -10.46
C PRO A 194 -15.05 7.59 -11.20
N SER A 195 -13.92 8.05 -10.65
CA SER A 195 -13.08 9.08 -11.27
C SER A 195 -12.31 8.55 -12.48
N ILE A 196 -11.82 9.46 -13.34
CA ILE A 196 -10.94 9.11 -14.47
C ILE A 196 -9.66 8.38 -14.00
N TYR A 197 -9.13 8.73 -12.83
CA TYR A 197 -7.95 8.08 -12.27
C TYR A 197 -8.22 6.63 -11.88
N SER A 198 -9.41 6.34 -11.35
CA SER A 198 -9.84 4.96 -11.08
C SER A 198 -9.95 4.15 -12.37
N ALA A 199 -10.50 4.73 -13.45
CA ALA A 199 -10.56 4.07 -14.75
C ALA A 199 -9.15 3.74 -15.29
N ASN A 200 -8.18 4.64 -15.13
CA ASN A 200 -6.80 4.40 -15.54
C ASN A 200 -6.14 3.30 -14.71
N ARG A 201 -6.32 3.29 -13.38
CA ARG A 201 -5.83 2.20 -12.52
C ARG A 201 -6.47 0.86 -12.87
N LYS A 202 -7.76 0.83 -13.19
CA LYS A 202 -8.45 -0.36 -13.69
C LYS A 202 -7.79 -0.87 -14.98
N ASN A 203 -7.50 0.00 -15.95
CA ASN A 203 -6.82 -0.43 -17.17
C ASN A 203 -5.40 -0.98 -16.89
N ALA A 204 -4.63 -0.32 -16.02
CA ALA A 204 -3.29 -0.75 -15.64
C ALA A 204 -3.29 -2.10 -14.89
N LEU A 205 -4.22 -2.32 -13.96
CA LEU A 205 -4.33 -3.59 -13.24
C LEU A 205 -4.80 -4.72 -14.16
N ARG A 206 -5.78 -4.47 -15.05
CA ARG A 206 -6.21 -5.46 -16.05
C ARG A 206 -5.05 -5.83 -16.98
N TYR A 207 -4.21 -4.86 -17.34
CA TYR A 207 -3.00 -5.11 -18.11
C TYR A 207 -2.05 -6.06 -17.39
N ILE A 208 -1.75 -5.84 -16.10
CA ILE A 208 -0.91 -6.75 -15.31
C ILE A 208 -1.49 -8.16 -15.30
N ILE A 209 -2.79 -8.31 -14.99
CA ILE A 209 -3.46 -9.62 -14.92
C ILE A 209 -3.35 -10.34 -16.27
N ASN A 210 -3.65 -9.65 -17.37
CA ASN A 210 -3.51 -10.23 -18.71
C ASN A 210 -2.06 -10.63 -19.00
N ARG A 211 -1.09 -9.83 -18.56
CA ARG A 211 0.33 -10.05 -18.82
C ARG A 211 0.91 -11.25 -18.07
N ILE A 212 0.46 -11.49 -16.84
CA ILE A 212 0.90 -12.63 -16.04
C ILE A 212 0.16 -13.93 -16.41
N SER A 213 -1.04 -13.81 -17.00
CA SER A 213 -1.87 -14.93 -17.46
C SER A 213 -1.82 -15.16 -18.97
N ASP A 214 -0.89 -14.54 -19.69
CA ASP A 214 -0.73 -14.75 -21.13
C ASP A 214 -0.11 -16.12 -21.46
N ASN A 215 -0.13 -16.47 -22.75
CA ASN A 215 0.27 -17.80 -23.23
C ASN A 215 1.80 -18.03 -23.25
N ARG A 216 2.62 -17.11 -22.73
CA ARG A 216 4.09 -17.30 -22.75
C ARG A 216 4.55 -18.37 -21.76
N PHE A 217 3.80 -18.57 -20.68
CA PHE A 217 4.09 -19.51 -19.61
C PHE A 217 2.81 -20.18 -19.12
N THR A 218 2.94 -21.35 -18.48
CA THR A 218 1.81 -22.00 -17.82
C THR A 218 1.23 -21.05 -16.76
N PRO A 219 -0.09 -20.79 -16.77
CA PRO A 219 -0.73 -19.99 -15.73
C PRO A 219 -0.45 -20.54 -14.34
N GLN A 220 -0.23 -19.65 -13.38
CA GLN A 220 -0.05 -19.99 -11.96
C GLN A 220 -1.03 -19.17 -11.13
N PRO A 221 -1.47 -19.70 -9.98
CA PRO A 221 -2.05 -18.89 -8.92
C PRO A 221 -1.14 -17.70 -8.60
N PHE A 222 -1.70 -16.55 -8.25
CA PHE A 222 -0.88 -15.35 -8.04
C PHE A 222 -1.32 -14.52 -6.85
N PHE A 223 -0.36 -13.81 -6.27
CA PHE A 223 -0.55 -12.71 -5.34
C PHE A 223 -0.03 -11.41 -5.99
N LEU A 224 -0.88 -10.39 -6.02
CA LEU A 224 -0.55 -9.03 -6.45
C LEU A 224 -0.48 -8.17 -5.19
N PHE A 225 0.69 -7.62 -4.88
CA PHE A 225 0.81 -6.74 -3.72
C PHE A 225 1.77 -5.60 -3.98
N GLY A 226 1.40 -4.42 -3.49
CA GLY A 226 2.00 -3.19 -3.96
C GLY A 226 1.26 -1.95 -3.52
N ASP A 227 1.73 -0.81 -4.04
CA ASP A 227 1.01 0.45 -4.01
C ASP A 227 0.09 0.52 -5.24
N PHE A 228 -1.16 0.09 -5.04
CA PHE A 228 -2.20 0.16 -6.06
C PHE A 228 -2.70 1.59 -6.27
N ASN A 229 -2.35 2.53 -5.38
CA ASN A 229 -2.89 3.89 -5.39
C ASN A 229 -4.43 3.94 -5.44
N PHE A 230 -5.13 2.88 -5.03
CA PHE A 230 -6.57 2.87 -4.94
C PHE A 230 -7.04 3.96 -3.99
N ARG A 231 -8.10 4.65 -4.39
CA ARG A 231 -8.69 5.77 -3.65
C ARG A 231 -10.11 5.44 -3.28
N LEU A 232 -10.56 6.05 -2.20
CA LEU A 232 -11.98 6.12 -1.93
C LEU A 232 -12.68 6.86 -3.08
N ASP A 233 -13.94 6.53 -3.29
CA ASP A 233 -14.86 7.22 -4.18
C ASP A 233 -15.09 8.66 -3.68
N THR A 234 -14.15 9.53 -4.02
CA THR A 234 -13.96 10.86 -3.42
C THR A 234 -15.23 11.71 -3.54
N LEU A 235 -15.91 11.70 -4.69
CA LEU A 235 -17.16 12.43 -4.88
C LEU A 235 -18.24 12.00 -3.87
N ASN A 236 -18.54 10.70 -3.80
CA ASN A 236 -19.57 10.18 -2.90
C ASN A 236 -19.17 10.32 -1.42
N LEU A 237 -17.87 10.18 -1.12
CA LEU A 237 -17.36 10.41 0.22
C LEU A 237 -17.54 11.87 0.65
N ILE A 238 -17.20 12.85 -0.20
CA ILE A 238 -17.36 14.27 0.12
C ILE A 238 -18.83 14.61 0.33
N GLN A 239 -19.72 14.13 -0.53
CA GLN A 239 -21.16 14.32 -0.35
C GLN A 239 -21.62 13.80 1.02
N HIS A 240 -21.06 12.68 1.48
CA HIS A 240 -21.34 12.14 2.80
C HIS A 240 -20.75 12.99 3.94
N LEU A 241 -19.47 13.36 3.86
CA LEU A 241 -18.80 14.19 4.86
C LEU A 241 -19.41 15.59 4.97
N SER A 242 -20.01 16.09 3.90
CA SER A 242 -20.60 17.43 3.80
C SER A 242 -22.13 17.43 3.91
N THR A 243 -22.76 16.34 4.39
CA THR A 243 -24.24 16.21 4.45
C THR A 243 -24.91 17.38 5.20
N THR A 244 -24.27 17.89 6.25
CA THR A 244 -24.78 19.00 7.08
C THR A 244 -24.12 20.35 6.77
N ALA A 245 -23.23 20.39 5.78
CA ALA A 245 -22.44 21.57 5.42
C ALA A 245 -23.04 22.32 4.23
N GLU A 246 -22.70 23.61 4.11
CA GLU A 246 -22.87 24.36 2.87
C GLU A 246 -21.63 24.16 1.98
N VAL A 247 -21.83 23.76 0.72
CA VAL A 247 -20.74 23.49 -0.21
C VAL A 247 -20.60 24.64 -1.19
N GLN A 248 -19.43 25.29 -1.18
CA GLN A 248 -19.05 26.36 -2.08
C GLN A 248 -17.97 25.86 -3.05
N THR A 249 -18.13 26.20 -4.33
CA THR A 249 -17.14 25.90 -5.38
C THR A 249 -16.57 27.21 -5.91
N VAL A 250 -15.28 27.42 -5.72
CA VAL A 250 -14.56 28.58 -6.26
C VAL A 250 -14.01 28.21 -7.64
N ARG A 251 -14.30 29.04 -8.63
CA ARG A 251 -13.91 28.84 -10.03
C ARG A 251 -13.04 29.99 -10.51
N LYS A 252 -12.15 29.69 -11.45
CA LYS A 252 -11.32 30.69 -12.11
C LYS A 252 -12.10 31.44 -13.19
N ASP A 253 -12.12 32.76 -13.12
CA ASP A 253 -12.86 33.65 -14.04
C ASP A 253 -12.52 33.46 -15.53
N SER A 254 -11.31 33.00 -15.87
CA SER A 254 -10.86 32.92 -17.26
C SER A 254 -11.32 31.66 -18.01
N ASN A 255 -11.57 30.54 -17.31
CA ASN A 255 -11.81 29.22 -17.94
C ASN A 255 -12.89 28.37 -17.26
N ASP A 256 -13.62 28.90 -16.27
CA ASP A 256 -14.64 28.16 -15.49
C ASP A 256 -14.11 26.88 -14.80
N LYS A 257 -12.78 26.77 -14.66
CA LYS A 257 -12.12 25.64 -13.99
C LYS A 257 -12.30 25.79 -12.49
N VAL A 258 -12.73 24.72 -11.83
CA VAL A 258 -12.78 24.66 -10.35
C VAL A 258 -11.35 24.76 -9.80
N GLU A 259 -11.12 25.73 -8.92
CA GLU A 259 -9.84 25.91 -8.21
C GLU A 259 -9.92 25.39 -6.78
N LYS A 260 -11.11 25.44 -6.16
CA LYS A 260 -11.29 25.08 -4.75
C LYS A 260 -12.72 24.64 -4.46
N ILE A 261 -12.88 23.64 -3.59
CA ILE A 261 -14.16 23.27 -2.97
C ILE A 261 -14.04 23.50 -1.47
N ILE A 262 -15.00 24.21 -0.88
CA ILE A 262 -15.08 24.52 0.54
C ILE A 262 -16.40 23.98 1.07
N CYS A 263 -16.37 23.25 2.18
CA CYS A 263 -17.57 22.85 2.90
C CYS A 263 -17.53 23.51 4.27
N GLU A 264 -18.50 24.38 4.54
CA GLU A 264 -18.63 25.16 5.78
C GLU A 264 -19.77 24.62 6.61
N GLU A 265 -19.61 24.57 7.94
CA GLU A 265 -20.70 24.23 8.83
C GLU A 265 -21.82 25.27 8.70
N LYS A 266 -23.08 24.83 8.59
CA LYS A 266 -24.21 25.76 8.55
C LYS A 266 -24.33 26.44 9.91
N ASP A 267 -24.41 27.77 9.92
CA ASP A 267 -24.78 28.53 11.11
C ASP A 267 -26.17 28.08 11.57
N ASN A 268 -26.23 27.28 12.63
CA ASN A 268 -27.46 27.01 13.34
C ASN A 268 -27.80 28.24 14.19
N ASP A 269 -28.33 29.28 13.53
CA ASP A 269 -29.07 30.32 14.24
C ASP A 269 -30.28 29.64 14.89
N HIS A 270 -30.24 29.52 16.23
CA HIS A 270 -31.29 29.03 17.14
C HIS A 270 -31.51 27.51 17.22
N GLN A 271 -30.70 26.83 18.03
CA GLN A 271 -31.15 26.20 19.29
C GLN A 271 -30.04 25.30 19.86
N VAL A 272 -29.60 25.64 21.07
CA VAL A 272 -28.96 24.68 21.97
C VAL A 272 -29.95 23.54 22.22
N THR A 273 -29.83 22.46 21.43
CA THR A 273 -30.29 21.14 21.85
C THR A 273 -29.12 20.19 21.70
N GLN A 274 -28.68 19.68 22.85
CA GLN A 274 -27.74 18.58 22.98
C GLN A 274 -28.05 17.48 21.96
N LYS A 275 -27.20 17.35 20.94
CA LYS A 275 -27.10 16.13 20.15
C LYS A 275 -25.70 15.57 20.34
N THR A 276 -25.63 14.66 21.29
CA THR A 276 -24.68 13.54 21.42
C THR A 276 -23.32 13.74 20.76
N CYS A 277 -22.51 14.58 21.40
CA CYS A 277 -21.06 14.44 21.34
C CYS A 277 -20.71 13.12 22.05
N TYR A 278 -20.11 12.16 21.35
CA TYR A 278 -19.43 11.03 21.99
C TYR A 278 -18.17 11.55 22.69
N ARG A 279 -18.36 12.33 23.78
CA ARG A 279 -17.32 12.64 24.75
C ARG A 279 -17.06 11.38 25.56
N LYS A 280 -16.12 10.55 25.12
CA LYS A 280 -15.35 9.72 26.05
C LYS A 280 -14.23 10.59 26.61
N ILE A 281 -14.21 10.64 27.93
CA ILE A 281 -13.44 11.55 28.78
C ILE A 281 -11.94 11.38 28.52
N CYS A 282 -11.27 12.46 28.11
CA CYS A 282 -9.84 12.64 28.34
C CYS A 282 -9.70 13.77 29.36
N SER A 283 -9.38 13.41 30.60
CA SER A 283 -9.07 14.36 31.66
C SER A 283 -7.70 14.99 31.39
N PHE A 284 -7.59 16.31 31.59
CA PHE A 284 -6.43 17.19 31.38
C PHE A 284 -6.37 17.93 30.05
N CYS A 285 -7.21 18.97 29.92
CA CYS A 285 -6.82 20.23 29.29
C CYS A 285 -7.45 21.36 30.11
N PHE A 286 -6.63 22.09 30.86
CA PHE A 286 -7.00 23.39 31.42
C PHE A 286 -7.10 24.37 30.25
N ILE A 287 -8.25 25.04 30.10
CA ILE A 287 -8.41 26.16 29.17
C ILE A 287 -8.58 27.41 30.03
N ASP A 288 -7.62 28.33 29.89
CA ASP A 288 -7.69 29.67 30.43
C ASP A 288 -8.87 30.42 29.82
N ALA A 289 -9.60 31.11 30.69
CA ALA A 289 -10.70 31.99 30.33
C ALA A 289 -10.13 33.36 29.92
N ASP A 290 -10.20 33.68 28.63
CA ASP A 290 -10.34 35.08 28.22
C ASP A 290 -11.19 35.17 26.96
N ALA A 291 -12.46 35.53 27.16
CA ALA A 291 -13.46 35.66 26.12
C ALA A 291 -13.31 37.03 25.45
N THR A 292 -12.73 37.05 24.25
CA THR A 292 -12.88 38.17 23.31
C THR A 292 -13.90 37.77 22.25
N LEU A 293 -14.88 38.67 21.99
CA LEU A 293 -15.86 38.55 20.91
C LEU A 293 -15.14 38.28 19.59
N GLN A 294 -15.15 37.03 19.11
CA GLN A 294 -14.81 36.71 17.74
C GLN A 294 -16.09 36.68 16.92
N SER A 295 -16.08 37.40 15.79
CA SER A 295 -17.09 37.28 14.74
C SER A 295 -17.36 35.81 14.44
N HIS A 296 -18.62 35.39 14.45
CA HIS A 296 -19.02 34.05 14.01
C HIS A 296 -18.67 33.88 12.52
N SER A 297 -17.44 33.44 12.25
CA SER A 297 -17.06 32.92 10.94
C SER A 297 -17.43 31.45 10.91
N ALA A 298 -18.26 31.04 9.96
CA ALA A 298 -18.59 29.64 9.71
C ALA A 298 -17.32 28.78 9.70
N GLN A 299 -17.32 27.68 10.46
CA GLN A 299 -16.15 26.81 10.53
C GLN A 299 -16.01 26.03 9.21
N VAL A 300 -14.86 26.19 8.53
CA VAL A 300 -14.52 25.37 7.36
C VAL A 300 -14.25 23.93 7.80
N LEU A 301 -15.11 23.00 7.43
CA LEU A 301 -15.01 21.58 7.77
C LEU A 301 -14.09 20.82 6.81
N LEU A 302 -14.20 21.12 5.51
CA LEU A 302 -13.47 20.46 4.45
C LEU A 302 -13.03 21.47 3.39
N GLN A 303 -11.74 21.44 3.04
CA GLN A 303 -11.17 22.21 1.94
C GLN A 303 -10.45 21.29 0.97
N ILE A 304 -10.78 21.42 -0.32
CA ILE A 304 -10.17 20.62 -1.40
C ILE A 304 -9.63 21.54 -2.47
N GLU A 305 -8.38 21.30 -2.84
CA GLU A 305 -7.69 21.91 -3.98
C GLU A 305 -6.92 20.82 -4.73
N GLU A 306 -6.25 21.15 -5.83
CA GLU A 306 -5.50 20.18 -6.64
C GLU A 306 -4.56 19.28 -5.80
N LYS A 307 -3.85 19.87 -4.83
CA LYS A 307 -2.89 19.20 -3.94
C LYS A 307 -3.23 19.26 -2.46
N LEU A 308 -4.46 19.69 -2.13
CA LEU A 308 -4.93 19.84 -0.75
C LEU A 308 -6.24 19.05 -0.55
N PHE A 309 -6.30 18.32 0.55
CA PHE A 309 -7.49 17.70 1.12
C PHE A 309 -7.38 17.90 2.63
N ALA A 310 -7.99 18.96 3.14
CA ALA A 310 -7.94 19.31 4.56
C ALA A 310 -9.31 19.08 5.18
N TYR A 311 -9.45 18.00 5.94
CA TYR A 311 -10.67 17.67 6.69
C TYR A 311 -10.40 17.81 8.18
N VAL A 312 -11.19 18.63 8.88
CA VAL A 312 -11.00 18.91 10.31
C VAL A 312 -11.09 17.65 11.16
N HIS A 313 -12.01 16.73 10.82
CA HIS A 313 -12.21 15.48 11.58
C HIS A 313 -11.44 14.29 10.99
N GLN A 314 -10.16 14.46 10.65
CA GLN A 314 -9.33 13.39 10.08
C GLN A 314 -9.29 12.08 10.90
N ALA A 315 -9.56 12.14 12.22
CA ALA A 315 -9.66 10.95 13.07
C ALA A 315 -10.81 10.01 12.64
N TYR A 316 -11.82 10.54 11.95
CA TYR A 316 -12.91 9.78 11.34
C TYR A 316 -12.41 8.60 10.49
N PHE A 317 -11.26 8.75 9.84
CA PHE A 317 -10.67 7.70 9.00
C PHE A 317 -9.98 6.57 9.77
N ARG A 318 -9.73 6.71 11.07
CA ARG A 318 -8.97 5.73 11.89
C ARG A 318 -9.77 5.03 12.98
N GLU A 319 -10.84 5.66 13.44
CA GLU A 319 -11.70 5.14 14.52
C GLU A 319 -12.57 3.96 14.04
N ASP A 320 -13.64 3.62 14.77
CA ASP A 320 -14.58 2.52 14.47
C ASP A 320 -15.34 2.66 13.12
N ASN A 321 -14.96 3.62 12.27
CA ASN A 321 -15.57 3.90 10.98
C ASN A 321 -14.91 3.17 9.81
N VAL A 322 -13.84 2.39 10.02
CA VAL A 322 -13.19 1.62 8.94
C VAL A 322 -14.21 0.83 8.11
N SER A 323 -15.07 0.04 8.76
CA SER A 323 -16.09 -0.74 8.06
C SER A 323 -17.13 0.12 7.32
N SER A 324 -17.44 1.32 7.83
CA SER A 324 -18.41 2.24 7.18
C SER A 324 -17.82 2.95 5.96
N LEU A 325 -16.49 3.11 5.93
CA LEU A 325 -15.72 3.72 4.85
C LEU A 325 -15.47 2.77 3.68
N LEU A 326 -15.38 1.45 3.92
CA LEU A 326 -15.12 0.45 2.88
C LEU A 326 -16.14 0.47 1.72
N LYS A 327 -17.36 0.95 1.95
CA LYS A 327 -18.36 1.14 0.87
C LYS A 327 -17.92 2.15 -0.21
N TYR A 328 -16.96 3.02 0.11
CA TYR A 328 -16.34 3.95 -0.83
C TYR A 328 -15.08 3.38 -1.48
N ASP A 329 -14.51 2.29 -0.96
CA ASP A 329 -13.38 1.59 -1.58
C ASP A 329 -13.88 0.61 -2.65
N LYS A 330 -14.04 1.11 -3.88
CA LYS A 330 -14.76 0.39 -4.95
C LYS A 330 -13.85 -0.20 -6.03
N GLU A 331 -12.56 0.15 -6.03
CA GLU A 331 -11.69 -0.14 -7.18
C GLU A 331 -11.40 -1.63 -7.36
N ALA A 332 -11.20 -2.35 -6.26
CA ALA A 332 -10.99 -3.80 -6.29
C ALA A 332 -12.22 -4.58 -6.82
N ALA A 333 -13.43 -4.06 -6.60
CA ALA A 333 -14.68 -4.73 -7.00
C ALA A 333 -14.80 -4.96 -8.51
N ALA A 334 -14.11 -4.15 -9.32
CA ALA A 334 -14.06 -4.31 -10.78
C ALA A 334 -13.32 -5.58 -11.25
N PHE A 335 -12.72 -6.32 -10.32
CA PHE A 335 -11.91 -7.51 -10.57
C PHE A 335 -12.35 -8.73 -9.77
N GLN A 336 -13.51 -8.69 -9.11
CA GLN A 336 -14.04 -9.81 -8.33
C GLN A 336 -14.20 -11.11 -9.14
N ASP A 337 -14.21 -11.01 -10.48
CA ASP A 337 -14.17 -12.14 -11.41
C ASP A 337 -12.85 -12.93 -11.33
N VAL A 338 -11.74 -12.29 -10.98
CA VAL A 338 -10.39 -12.86 -11.08
C VAL A 338 -9.57 -12.77 -9.79
N ILE A 339 -9.85 -11.80 -8.91
CA ILE A 339 -9.12 -11.60 -7.66
C ILE A 339 -10.04 -11.55 -6.44
N ARG A 340 -9.42 -11.79 -5.29
CA ARG A 340 -9.96 -11.74 -3.94
C ARG A 340 -9.00 -10.97 -3.04
N GLU A 341 -9.51 -10.55 -1.90
CA GLU A 341 -8.77 -9.91 -0.83
C GLU A 341 -9.34 -10.39 0.50
N GLU A 342 -8.51 -10.49 1.54
CA GLU A 342 -9.00 -10.74 2.89
C GLU A 342 -9.60 -9.44 3.47
N ASP A 343 -10.49 -9.58 4.46
CA ASP A 343 -11.22 -8.44 5.01
C ASP A 343 -10.26 -7.40 5.62
N ILE A 344 -10.43 -6.14 5.21
CA ILE A 344 -9.65 -5.01 5.74
C ILE A 344 -10.25 -4.57 7.07
N THR A 345 -9.45 -4.69 8.13
CA THR A 345 -9.81 -4.25 9.49
C THR A 345 -8.88 -3.16 10.02
N PHE A 346 -8.02 -2.61 9.16
CA PHE A 346 -7.04 -1.58 9.50
C PHE A 346 -7.38 -0.26 8.80
N PRO A 347 -6.96 0.90 9.34
CA PRO A 347 -7.25 2.20 8.75
C PRO A 347 -6.53 2.42 7.40
N PRO A 348 -6.94 3.41 6.61
CA PRO A 348 -6.27 3.79 5.36
C PRO A 348 -4.75 3.93 5.53
N SER A 349 -3.97 3.32 4.64
CA SER A 349 -2.49 3.24 4.75
C SER A 349 -1.76 4.53 4.37
N TYR A 350 -2.45 5.50 3.77
CA TYR A 350 -1.89 6.75 3.22
C TYR A 350 -2.92 7.89 3.32
N PRO A 351 -2.53 9.19 3.46
CA PRO A 351 -1.17 9.73 3.57
C PRO A 351 -0.79 10.10 5.02
N TYR A 352 -0.08 9.25 5.74
CA TYR A 352 0.34 9.56 7.11
C TYR A 352 1.35 10.71 7.17
N SER A 353 1.42 11.37 8.32
CA SER A 353 2.43 12.38 8.62
C SER A 353 3.83 11.76 8.69
N GLU A 354 4.80 12.42 8.05
CA GLU A 354 6.23 12.07 8.15
C GLU A 354 6.87 12.63 9.44
N ASP A 355 6.17 13.49 10.19
CA ASP A 355 6.58 14.00 11.52
C ASP A 355 6.48 12.89 12.58
N TYR A 356 7.63 12.50 13.14
CA TYR A 356 7.75 11.46 14.17
C TYR A 356 6.96 11.73 15.46
N THR A 357 6.62 12.99 15.73
CA THR A 357 5.79 13.37 16.89
C THR A 357 4.30 13.12 16.65
N LYS A 358 3.89 12.85 15.40
CA LYS A 358 2.50 12.68 14.97
C LYS A 358 2.30 11.40 14.14
N PRO A 359 2.73 10.21 14.62
CA PRO A 359 2.82 8.99 13.81
C PRO A 359 1.46 8.41 13.37
N THR A 360 0.37 8.92 13.93
CA THR A 360 -1.01 8.51 13.62
C THR A 360 -1.79 9.55 12.82
N GLN A 361 -1.27 10.76 12.62
CA GLN A 361 -2.00 11.81 11.88
C GLN A 361 -1.84 11.63 10.36
N TYR A 362 -2.84 12.07 9.61
CA TYR A 362 -2.76 12.19 8.15
C TYR A 362 -2.28 13.58 7.74
N MET A 363 -1.52 13.64 6.66
CA MET A 363 -1.22 14.88 5.93
C MET A 363 -2.45 15.35 5.14
N ASN A 364 -2.51 16.65 4.89
CA ASN A 364 -3.61 17.25 4.11
C ASN A 364 -3.37 17.18 2.60
N THR A 365 -2.52 16.30 2.08
CA THR A 365 -2.15 16.27 0.66
C THR A 365 -3.21 15.56 -0.20
N ARG A 366 -3.81 14.51 0.36
CA ARG A 366 -4.76 13.61 -0.31
C ARG A 366 -5.82 13.12 0.67
N CYS A 367 -6.98 12.73 0.15
CA CYS A 367 -7.96 11.98 0.93
C CYS A 367 -7.33 10.66 1.41
N PRO A 368 -7.46 10.31 2.71
CA PRO A 368 -6.99 9.03 3.20
C PRO A 368 -7.60 7.85 2.42
N ALA A 369 -6.76 6.88 2.03
CA ALA A 369 -7.16 5.70 1.28
C ALA A 369 -6.28 4.46 1.56
N TRP A 370 -6.82 3.28 1.26
CA TRP A 370 -6.08 2.01 1.26
C TRP A 370 -5.34 1.84 -0.08
N CYS A 371 -4.22 2.54 -0.21
CA CYS A 371 -3.36 2.47 -1.40
C CYS A 371 -2.58 1.16 -1.48
N ASP A 372 -2.11 0.67 -0.34
CA ASP A 372 -1.24 -0.50 -0.22
C ASP A 372 -2.09 -1.75 0.04
N ARG A 373 -2.02 -2.74 -0.86
CA ARG A 373 -2.95 -3.89 -0.85
C ARG A 373 -2.25 -5.20 -1.13
N ILE A 374 -2.86 -6.30 -0.69
CA ILE A 374 -2.46 -7.68 -1.01
C ILE A 374 -3.68 -8.40 -1.58
N LEU A 375 -3.74 -8.49 -2.91
CA LEU A 375 -4.79 -9.16 -3.66
C LEU A 375 -4.30 -10.52 -4.14
N MET A 376 -5.20 -11.47 -4.33
CA MET A 376 -4.83 -12.82 -4.75
C MET A 376 -5.84 -13.39 -5.74
N SER A 377 -5.39 -14.26 -6.64
CA SER A 377 -6.31 -15.02 -7.51
C SER A 377 -7.22 -15.94 -6.67
N HIS A 378 -8.41 -16.30 -7.18
CA HIS A 378 -9.29 -17.26 -6.49
C HIS A 378 -8.56 -18.56 -6.15
N THR A 379 -7.74 -19.09 -7.07
CA THR A 379 -6.96 -20.32 -6.85
C THR A 379 -5.87 -20.14 -5.77
N ALA A 380 -5.24 -18.97 -5.68
CA ALA A 380 -4.27 -18.70 -4.62
C ALA A 380 -4.95 -18.67 -3.23
N GLN A 381 -6.19 -18.18 -3.16
CA GLN A 381 -6.96 -18.19 -1.92
C GLN A 381 -7.27 -19.62 -1.43
N GLU A 382 -7.50 -20.57 -2.33
CA GLU A 382 -7.72 -21.98 -1.98
C GLU A 382 -6.50 -22.63 -1.30
N PHE A 383 -5.30 -22.07 -1.53
CA PHE A 383 -4.08 -22.52 -0.86
C PHE A 383 -3.94 -21.98 0.55
N ILE A 384 -4.75 -21.01 0.97
CA ILE A 384 -4.69 -20.47 2.31
C ILE A 384 -5.41 -21.39 3.29
N HIS A 385 -4.70 -21.86 4.31
CA HIS A 385 -5.30 -22.63 5.39
C HIS A 385 -5.97 -21.70 6.42
N ARG A 386 -7.30 -21.76 6.47
CA ARG A 386 -8.10 -21.17 7.55
C ARG A 386 -8.09 -22.12 8.75
N ARG A 387 -7.37 -21.76 9.82
CA ARG A 387 -7.40 -22.47 11.11
C ARG A 387 -8.70 -22.09 11.81
N GLU A 388 -9.62 -23.03 12.01
CA GLU A 388 -10.90 -22.74 12.66
C GLU A 388 -10.80 -22.76 14.20
N ASP A 389 -9.80 -23.42 14.81
CA ASP A 389 -9.79 -23.60 16.28
C ASP A 389 -8.42 -23.82 16.99
N ASP A 390 -7.27 -23.76 16.31
CA ASP A 390 -5.95 -23.94 16.98
C ASP A 390 -5.25 -22.60 17.21
N GLY A 391 -5.03 -22.28 18.50
CA GLY A 391 -4.61 -20.98 19.06
C GLY A 391 -3.20 -20.47 18.70
N ASP A 392 -2.69 -20.71 17.51
CA ASP A 392 -1.51 -20.05 16.97
C ASP A 392 -1.83 -19.45 15.59
N HIS A 393 -1.42 -18.19 15.38
CA HIS A 393 -1.94 -17.22 14.41
C HIS A 393 -2.64 -17.78 13.16
N GLY A 394 -3.92 -17.44 12.98
CA GLY A 394 -4.68 -17.68 11.75
C GLY A 394 -4.24 -16.75 10.60
N ILE A 395 -5.17 -16.38 9.72
CA ILE A 395 -4.90 -15.36 8.69
C ILE A 395 -4.87 -13.99 9.37
N VAL A 396 -3.83 -13.19 9.11
CA VAL A 396 -3.73 -11.82 9.62
C VAL A 396 -3.42 -10.88 8.46
N TYR A 397 -4.32 -9.93 8.20
CA TYR A 397 -4.15 -8.88 7.19
C TYR A 397 -4.17 -7.51 7.88
N ASN A 398 -3.02 -6.84 7.95
CA ASN A 398 -2.89 -5.62 8.77
C ASN A 398 -1.73 -4.73 8.32
N THR A 399 -1.54 -3.58 8.96
CA THR A 399 -0.39 -2.68 8.78
C THR A 399 0.74 -2.98 9.77
N LEU A 400 1.99 -2.74 9.36
CA LEU A 400 3.14 -2.67 10.26
C LEU A 400 3.20 -1.31 10.95
N GLY A 401 3.59 -1.30 12.23
CA GLY A 401 3.82 -0.07 12.98
C GLY A 401 2.63 0.91 13.00
N PRO A 402 1.40 0.49 13.40
CA PRO A 402 0.22 1.36 13.35
C PRO A 402 0.43 2.68 14.10
N ASN A 403 1.17 2.64 15.20
CA ASN A 403 1.48 3.80 16.06
C ASN A 403 2.89 4.37 15.87
N VAL A 404 3.63 3.92 14.85
CA VAL A 404 5.03 4.32 14.58
C VAL A 404 5.09 5.12 13.28
N CYS A 405 5.94 6.14 13.19
CA CYS A 405 6.13 6.85 11.93
C CYS A 405 6.88 5.94 10.94
N MET A 406 6.18 5.44 9.92
CA MET A 406 6.73 4.53 8.91
C MET A 406 7.01 5.22 7.56
N GLY A 407 6.83 6.55 7.50
CA GLY A 407 6.70 7.32 6.27
C GLY A 407 5.25 7.77 6.04
N ASP A 408 4.99 8.34 4.87
CA ASP A 408 3.64 8.73 4.46
C ASP A 408 2.73 7.53 4.11
N HIS A 409 3.33 6.37 3.89
CA HIS A 409 2.65 5.08 3.80
C HIS A 409 2.94 4.20 5.01
N LYS A 410 1.92 3.48 5.49
CA LYS A 410 2.09 2.36 6.42
C LYS A 410 2.27 1.08 5.62
N PRO A 411 3.35 0.30 5.84
CA PRO A 411 3.47 -1.01 5.20
C PRO A 411 2.27 -1.90 5.54
N VAL A 412 1.79 -2.66 4.57
CA VAL A 412 0.68 -3.61 4.73
C VAL A 412 1.23 -5.03 4.58
N PHE A 413 0.79 -5.94 5.44
CA PHE A 413 1.20 -7.33 5.44
C PHE A 413 0.03 -8.30 5.52
N LEU A 414 0.23 -9.48 4.92
CA LEU A 414 -0.64 -10.64 5.01
C LEU A 414 0.20 -11.81 5.52
N PHE A 415 -0.17 -12.34 6.68
CA PHE A 415 0.37 -13.58 7.22
C PHE A 415 -0.66 -14.70 7.07
N PHE A 416 -0.21 -15.87 6.63
CA PHE A 416 -1.05 -17.05 6.51
C PHE A 416 -0.25 -18.35 6.44
N SER A 417 -0.91 -19.47 6.73
CA SER A 417 -0.37 -20.80 6.49
C SER A 417 -0.75 -21.30 5.08
N LEU A 418 0.25 -21.53 4.22
CA LEU A 418 0.09 -22.09 2.88
C LEU A 418 -0.10 -23.62 2.95
N ARG A 419 -1.22 -24.13 2.42
CA ARG A 419 -1.54 -25.56 2.27
C ARG A 419 -0.61 -26.20 1.26
N THR A 420 0.01 -27.31 1.63
CA THR A 420 0.86 -28.07 0.71
C THR A 420 0.08 -29.23 0.10
N THR A 421 0.12 -29.41 -1.21
CA THR A 421 -0.32 -30.66 -1.85
C THR A 421 0.82 -31.68 -1.78
N HIS A 422 0.52 -32.88 -1.28
CA HIS A 422 1.41 -34.03 -1.48
C HIS A 422 1.19 -34.57 -2.89
N HIS A 423 2.27 -34.78 -3.62
CA HIS A 423 2.29 -35.69 -4.77
C HIS A 423 2.69 -37.08 -4.29
#